data_AF-A0A3C1H8B4-F1
#
_entry.id   AF-A0A3C1H8B4-F1
#
_cell.length_a   1.000
_cell.length_b   1.000
_cell.length_c   1.000
_cell.angle_alpha   90.00
_cell.angle_beta   90.00
_cell.angle_gamma   90.00
#
_symmetry.space_group_name_H-M   'P 1'
#
loop_
_entity.id
_entity.type
_entity.pdbx_description
1 polymer ?
#
loop_
_entity_poly.entity_id
_entity_poly.type
_entity_poly.pdbx_seq_one_letter_code
_entity_poly.pdbx_strand_id
1 'polypeptide(L)'
;MPAVMPSCSIRPVPTGGGHDVGIQPRGRSSRASTLALVLAWILPLGWISAEDSPPPRKEFAITEKDRAHWAFQPVRAEAPPRGPAHPVDAFIEAELQRHGLRPASRASRRSLIRRACYDLTGLPPSPEEVEAFDKDSRPDAWERLIERLLASPHYGEKWGRHWLDLVRFAESNSYERDGTKPNAWRYRDYVIRSLNADLPYDRFIREQLAGDELPRQNDDPLIATGFYRLGVWDDEPVDREVARYDALDDIVTTTGQVFLGLTVDCARCHNHKIDPIGQRDYYRLLSFFHNIAPYKNGGPSDEAEIFAGIADKQTYQERVAALERQRSEAAGRVKEFESRIEMELAREAASRGGAAKAEA
;
A
#
# COMPACT_ATOMS: atom_id res chain seq x y z
N MET A 1 -35.90 10.35 -37.44
CA MET A 1 -35.73 9.31 -36.41
C MET A 1 -34.69 9.77 -35.40
N PRO A 2 -35.11 10.14 -34.19
CA PRO A 2 -34.27 10.05 -33.01
C PRO A 2 -34.90 9.08 -32.00
N ALA A 3 -34.08 8.17 -31.46
CA ALA A 3 -34.49 7.14 -30.52
C ALA A 3 -34.81 7.73 -29.15
N VAL A 4 -35.96 7.32 -28.61
CA VAL A 4 -36.48 7.66 -27.29
C VAL A 4 -35.81 6.75 -26.25
N MET A 5 -35.18 7.33 -25.23
CA MET A 5 -34.78 6.61 -24.02
C MET A 5 -35.99 6.49 -23.07
N PRO A 6 -36.24 5.34 -22.43
CA PRO A 6 -37.30 5.24 -21.43
C PRO A 6 -36.84 5.74 -20.06
N SER A 7 -37.62 6.65 -19.48
CA SER A 7 -37.48 7.16 -18.12
C SER A 7 -37.84 6.11 -17.07
N CYS A 8 -36.95 5.86 -16.11
CA CYS A 8 -37.20 5.04 -14.93
C CYS A 8 -38.00 5.87 -13.90
N SER A 9 -39.28 5.53 -13.70
CA SER A 9 -40.15 6.13 -12.69
C SER A 9 -40.00 5.38 -11.36
N ILE A 10 -39.45 6.04 -10.35
CA ILE A 10 -39.44 5.57 -8.96
C ILE A 10 -40.81 5.92 -8.34
N ARG A 11 -41.59 4.90 -7.96
CA ARG A 11 -42.81 5.08 -7.15
C ARG A 11 -42.46 4.99 -5.65
N PRO A 12 -43.03 5.85 -4.80
CA PRO A 12 -42.86 5.77 -3.35
C PRO A 12 -43.66 4.62 -2.75
N VAL A 13 -43.08 3.98 -1.72
CA VAL A 13 -43.70 2.95 -0.89
C VAL A 13 -44.63 3.61 0.14
N PRO A 14 -45.88 3.16 0.34
CA PRO A 14 -46.77 3.74 1.34
C PRO A 14 -46.46 3.21 2.74
N THR A 15 -46.42 4.12 3.70
CA THR A 15 -46.42 3.87 5.14
C THR A 15 -47.84 3.56 5.63
N GLY A 16 -48.05 2.38 6.20
CA GLY A 16 -49.19 2.01 7.07
C GLY A 16 -48.70 0.86 7.95
N GLY A 17 -48.76 0.91 9.27
CA GLY A 17 -49.93 1.10 10.12
C GLY A 17 -49.92 -0.10 11.07
N GLY A 18 -49.68 0.13 12.35
CA GLY A 18 -49.41 -0.93 13.33
C GLY A 18 -50.59 -1.87 13.56
N HIS A 19 -50.31 -3.14 13.79
CA HIS A 19 -51.26 -4.09 14.37
C HIS A 19 -50.55 -5.08 15.30
N ASP A 20 -51.20 -5.26 16.46
CA ASP A 20 -50.89 -6.11 17.60
C ASP A 20 -50.37 -7.52 17.27
N VAL A 21 -49.33 -7.92 18.01
CA VAL A 21 -48.90 -9.32 18.12
C VAL A 21 -49.82 -10.02 19.12
N GLY A 22 -50.93 -10.56 18.61
CA GLY A 22 -51.84 -11.45 19.33
C GLY A 22 -51.29 -12.89 19.41
N ILE A 23 -51.18 -13.40 20.64
CA ILE A 23 -50.75 -14.76 20.98
C ILE A 23 -51.96 -15.74 21.01
N GLN A 24 -51.76 -16.95 20.44
CA GLN A 24 -52.49 -18.26 20.57
C GLN A 24 -53.52 -18.67 19.47
N PRO A 25 -53.78 -19.98 19.22
CA PRO A 25 -53.28 -21.20 19.90
C PRO A 25 -52.62 -22.27 18.99
N ARG A 26 -51.97 -23.24 19.65
CA ARG A 26 -51.27 -24.41 19.09
C ARG A 26 -52.23 -25.42 18.45
N GLY A 27 -52.09 -25.63 17.14
CA GLY A 27 -52.56 -26.83 16.44
C GLY A 27 -51.40 -27.79 16.19
N ARG A 28 -51.41 -28.96 16.83
CA ARG A 28 -50.45 -30.06 16.60
C ARG A 28 -50.70 -30.63 15.19
N SER A 29 -49.88 -30.26 14.21
CA SER A 29 -49.59 -31.15 13.09
C SER A 29 -48.27 -31.85 13.39
N SER A 30 -48.25 -33.18 13.33
CA SER A 30 -47.04 -33.96 13.58
C SER A 30 -46.02 -33.64 12.48
N ARG A 31 -44.75 -33.43 12.87
CA ARG A 31 -43.61 -33.18 11.96
C ARG A 31 -43.52 -34.19 10.80
N ALA A 32 -44.08 -35.38 10.98
CA ALA A 32 -44.17 -36.42 9.96
C ALA A 32 -45.05 -36.02 8.75
N SER A 33 -46.15 -35.29 8.97
CA SER A 33 -47.07 -34.89 7.89
C SER A 33 -46.47 -33.80 7.00
N THR A 34 -45.72 -32.87 7.60
CA THR A 34 -45.05 -31.79 6.87
C THR A 34 -43.86 -32.33 6.06
N LEU A 35 -43.10 -33.27 6.62
CA LEU A 35 -41.98 -33.90 5.91
C LEU A 35 -42.47 -34.78 4.74
N ALA A 36 -43.58 -35.50 4.92
CA ALA A 36 -44.19 -36.31 3.86
C ALA A 36 -44.76 -35.45 2.72
N LEU A 37 -45.35 -34.29 3.03
CA LEU A 37 -45.84 -33.33 2.02
C LEU A 37 -44.69 -32.70 1.22
N VAL A 38 -43.58 -32.35 1.88
CA VAL A 38 -42.39 -31.80 1.20
C VAL A 38 -41.71 -32.87 0.33
N LEU A 39 -41.56 -34.09 0.83
CA LEU A 39 -41.01 -35.20 0.05
C LEU A 39 -41.92 -35.59 -1.12
N ALA A 40 -43.25 -35.60 -0.94
CA ALA A 40 -44.20 -35.88 -2.01
C ALA A 40 -44.27 -34.78 -3.10
N TRP A 41 -43.84 -33.56 -2.79
CA TRP A 41 -43.69 -32.48 -3.80
C TRP A 41 -42.34 -32.55 -4.53
N ILE A 42 -41.27 -33.01 -3.88
CA ILE A 42 -39.92 -33.07 -4.46
C ILE A 42 -39.70 -34.34 -5.29
N LEU A 43 -40.27 -35.49 -4.88
CA LEU A 43 -40.05 -36.78 -5.54
C LEU A 43 -40.64 -36.92 -6.97
N PRO A 44 -41.79 -36.31 -7.35
CA PRO A 44 -42.30 -36.38 -8.71
C PRO A 44 -41.72 -35.30 -9.64
N LEU A 45 -41.00 -34.31 -9.10
CA LEU A 45 -40.17 -33.40 -9.88
C LEU A 45 -38.87 -34.14 -10.22
N GLY A 46 -38.90 -34.96 -11.27
CA GLY A 46 -37.73 -35.64 -11.86
C GLY A 46 -36.68 -34.68 -12.45
N TRP A 47 -36.34 -33.61 -11.73
CA TRP A 47 -35.48 -32.49 -12.15
C TRP A 47 -34.03 -32.67 -11.69
N ILE A 48 -33.69 -33.83 -11.14
CA ILE A 48 -32.30 -34.22 -10.91
C ILE A 48 -32.15 -35.62 -11.51
N SER A 49 -32.08 -35.69 -12.84
CA SER A 49 -31.43 -36.84 -13.47
C SER A 49 -29.97 -36.82 -13.05
N ALA A 50 -29.35 -37.96 -12.76
CA ALA A 50 -27.92 -38.03 -12.48
C ALA A 50 -27.06 -37.47 -13.65
N GLU A 51 -27.67 -37.33 -14.83
CA GLU A 51 -27.14 -36.69 -16.04
C GLU A 51 -27.04 -35.16 -15.96
N ASP A 52 -27.76 -34.49 -15.04
CA ASP A 52 -27.68 -33.05 -14.78
C ASP A 52 -26.64 -32.69 -13.70
N SER A 53 -25.82 -33.67 -13.28
CA SER A 53 -24.66 -33.39 -12.43
C SER A 53 -23.74 -32.42 -13.20
N PRO A 54 -23.38 -31.25 -12.63
CA PRO A 54 -22.41 -30.39 -13.29
C PRO A 54 -21.15 -31.21 -13.58
N PRO A 55 -20.54 -31.07 -14.77
CA PRO A 55 -19.36 -31.83 -15.12
C PRO A 55 -18.35 -31.69 -13.99
N PRO A 56 -17.63 -32.78 -13.62
CA PRO A 56 -16.62 -32.71 -12.58
C PRO A 56 -15.72 -31.51 -12.90
N ARG A 57 -15.53 -30.63 -11.91
CA ARG A 57 -14.65 -29.47 -12.09
C ARG A 57 -13.33 -30.00 -12.63
N LYS A 58 -12.92 -29.52 -13.82
CA LYS A 58 -11.61 -29.87 -14.38
C LYS A 58 -10.58 -29.69 -13.27
N GLU A 59 -9.84 -30.74 -12.99
CA GLU A 59 -8.77 -30.69 -12.03
C GLU A 59 -7.78 -29.61 -12.49
N PHE A 60 -7.40 -28.72 -11.57
CA PHE A 60 -6.49 -27.64 -11.92
C PHE A 60 -5.13 -28.24 -12.28
N ALA A 61 -4.66 -27.90 -13.47
CA ALA A 61 -3.37 -28.34 -13.97
C ALA A 61 -2.69 -27.16 -14.66
N ILE A 62 -1.43 -26.92 -14.30
CA ILE A 62 -0.56 -25.98 -14.99
C ILE A 62 -0.14 -26.64 -16.31
N THR A 63 -0.59 -26.08 -17.42
CA THR A 63 -0.34 -26.59 -18.75
C THR A 63 1.02 -26.14 -19.29
N GLU A 64 1.48 -26.77 -20.38
CA GLU A 64 2.70 -26.33 -21.07
C GLU A 64 2.57 -24.91 -21.63
N LYS A 65 1.36 -24.52 -22.05
CA LYS A 65 1.08 -23.16 -22.52
C LYS A 65 1.28 -22.14 -21.40
N ASP A 66 0.85 -22.46 -20.18
CA ASP A 66 1.00 -21.59 -19.03
C ASP A 66 2.48 -21.40 -18.69
N ARG A 67 3.25 -22.50 -18.71
CA ARG A 67 4.70 -22.45 -18.49
C ARG A 67 5.39 -21.62 -19.56
N ALA A 68 4.98 -21.75 -20.83
CA ALA A 68 5.57 -21.03 -21.95
C ALA A 68 5.24 -19.53 -21.99
N HIS A 69 4.36 -19.02 -21.12
CA HIS A 69 4.09 -17.59 -21.05
C HIS A 69 5.34 -16.81 -20.62
N TRP A 70 5.62 -15.70 -21.32
CA TRP A 70 6.89 -14.95 -21.19
C TRP A 70 7.22 -14.53 -19.76
N ALA A 71 6.20 -14.20 -18.95
CA ALA A 71 6.38 -13.76 -17.56
C ALA A 71 6.85 -14.88 -16.62
N PHE A 72 6.67 -16.14 -16.98
CA PHE A 72 7.10 -17.31 -16.19
C PHE A 72 8.36 -17.97 -16.75
N GLN A 73 8.98 -17.36 -17.76
CA GLN A 73 10.25 -17.80 -18.32
C GLN A 73 11.42 -17.10 -17.64
N PRO A 74 12.58 -17.76 -17.49
CA PRO A 74 13.78 -17.09 -17.00
C PRO A 74 14.13 -15.87 -17.87
N VAL A 75 14.45 -14.75 -17.22
CA VAL A 75 14.92 -13.54 -17.91
C VAL A 75 16.22 -13.85 -18.63
N ARG A 76 16.30 -13.48 -19.90
CA ARG A 76 17.51 -13.63 -20.73
C ARG A 76 18.14 -12.27 -20.95
N ALA A 77 19.45 -12.18 -20.75
CA ALA A 77 20.20 -10.98 -21.11
C ALA A 77 20.29 -10.89 -22.64
N GLU A 78 19.69 -9.87 -23.22
CA GLU A 78 19.83 -9.58 -24.66
C GLU A 78 20.90 -8.52 -24.87
N ALA A 79 21.71 -8.69 -25.92
CA ALA A 79 22.66 -7.65 -26.31
C ALA A 79 21.88 -6.46 -26.89
N PRO A 80 22.18 -5.22 -26.48
CA PRO A 80 21.51 -4.06 -27.03
C PRO A 80 21.76 -3.95 -28.55
N PRO A 81 20.77 -3.46 -29.33
CA PRO A 81 20.98 -3.10 -30.73
C PRO A 81 22.16 -2.15 -30.90
N ARG A 82 22.76 -2.12 -32.10
CA ARG A 82 23.75 -1.08 -32.43
C ARG A 82 23.04 0.27 -32.45
N GLY A 83 23.59 1.26 -31.76
CA GLY A 83 22.92 2.55 -31.62
C GLY A 83 23.60 3.49 -30.62
N PRO A 84 22.83 4.35 -29.92
CA PRO A 84 23.32 5.29 -28.91
C PRO A 84 24.21 4.65 -27.84
N ALA A 85 24.94 5.49 -27.12
CA ALA A 85 25.86 5.04 -26.08
C ALA A 85 25.15 4.31 -24.91
N HIS A 86 23.90 4.67 -24.60
CA HIS A 86 23.14 4.05 -23.52
C HIS A 86 22.28 2.87 -24.04
N PRO A 87 22.36 1.67 -23.44
CA PRO A 87 21.64 0.48 -23.91
C PRO A 87 20.12 0.66 -24.02
N VAL A 88 19.50 1.36 -23.07
CA VAL A 88 18.04 1.62 -23.09
C VAL A 88 17.65 2.46 -24.29
N ASP A 89 18.45 3.47 -24.64
CA ASP A 89 18.16 4.33 -25.79
C ASP A 89 18.28 3.56 -27.10
N ALA A 90 19.21 2.61 -27.18
CA ALA A 90 19.34 1.73 -28.35
C ALA A 90 18.13 0.83 -28.57
N PHE A 91 17.54 0.27 -27.50
CA PHE A 91 16.29 -0.48 -27.60
C PHE A 91 15.12 0.41 -28.02
N ILE A 92 14.99 1.60 -27.43
CA ILE A 92 13.92 2.55 -27.76
C ILE A 92 14.03 3.00 -29.22
N GLU A 93 15.23 3.37 -29.68
CA GLU A 93 15.45 3.83 -31.05
C GLU A 93 15.17 2.72 -32.08
N ALA A 94 15.60 1.49 -31.80
CA ALA A 94 15.30 0.35 -32.67
C ALA A 94 13.80 0.15 -32.87
N GLU A 95 13.01 0.26 -31.79
CA GLU A 95 11.55 0.14 -31.88
C GLU A 95 10.89 1.33 -32.59
N LEU A 96 11.35 2.57 -32.33
CA LEU A 96 10.87 3.74 -33.06
C LEU A 96 11.12 3.60 -34.57
N GLN A 97 12.33 3.18 -34.97
CA GLN A 97 12.68 2.97 -36.37
C GLN A 97 11.81 1.87 -37.01
N ARG A 98 11.61 0.74 -36.31
CA ARG A 98 10.75 -0.36 -36.77
C ARG A 98 9.31 0.09 -37.03
N HIS A 99 8.82 1.03 -36.23
CA HIS A 99 7.49 1.61 -36.36
C HIS A 99 7.42 2.87 -37.25
N GLY A 100 8.53 3.31 -37.85
CA GLY A 100 8.58 4.53 -38.65
C GLY A 100 8.31 5.81 -37.84
N LEU A 101 8.51 5.76 -36.52
CA LEU A 101 8.31 6.87 -35.59
C LEU A 101 9.60 7.65 -35.39
N ARG A 102 9.46 8.93 -35.02
CA ARG A 102 10.58 9.80 -34.65
C ARG A 102 10.44 10.24 -33.20
N PRO A 103 11.56 10.33 -32.44
CA PRO A 103 11.52 10.90 -31.10
C PRO A 103 10.96 12.32 -31.11
N ALA A 104 10.27 12.70 -30.03
CA ALA A 104 9.89 14.08 -29.82
C ALA A 104 11.13 14.96 -29.62
N SER A 105 11.03 16.24 -29.99
CA SER A 105 12.11 17.21 -29.72
C SER A 105 12.37 17.33 -28.22
N ARG A 106 13.64 17.48 -27.84
CA ARG A 106 14.04 17.69 -26.44
C ARG A 106 13.32 18.93 -25.87
N ALA A 107 12.82 18.81 -24.65
CA ALA A 107 12.19 19.92 -23.95
C ALA A 107 13.19 21.04 -23.64
N SER A 108 12.68 22.25 -23.39
CA SER A 108 13.51 23.40 -22.98
C SER A 108 14.27 23.10 -21.68
N ARG A 109 15.44 23.74 -21.46
CA ARG A 109 16.24 23.55 -20.24
C ARG A 109 15.44 23.86 -18.98
N ARG A 110 14.69 24.97 -18.97
CA ARG A 110 13.77 25.33 -17.87
C ARG A 110 12.72 24.25 -17.60
N SER A 111 12.16 23.62 -18.64
CA SER A 111 11.23 22.50 -18.47
C SER A 111 11.90 21.25 -17.92
N LEU A 112 13.13 20.95 -18.36
CA LEU A 112 13.88 19.76 -17.97
C LEU A 112 14.24 19.79 -16.48
N ILE A 113 14.82 20.90 -15.97
CA ILE A 113 15.16 21.01 -14.55
C ILE A 113 13.92 20.90 -13.66
N ARG A 114 12.82 21.56 -14.04
CA ARG A 114 11.57 21.50 -13.28
C ARG A 114 11.05 20.07 -13.18
N ARG A 115 11.02 19.32 -14.29
CA ARG A 115 10.58 17.92 -14.30
C ARG A 115 11.50 17.05 -13.45
N ALA A 116 12.81 17.14 -13.67
CA ALA A 116 13.80 16.36 -12.92
C ALA A 116 13.69 16.56 -11.40
N CYS A 117 13.53 17.81 -10.94
CA CYS A 117 13.36 18.09 -9.51
C CYS A 117 12.05 17.48 -8.96
N TYR A 118 10.91 17.67 -9.64
CA TYR A 118 9.65 17.06 -9.17
C TYR A 118 9.66 15.53 -9.20
N ASP A 119 10.28 14.95 -10.21
CA ASP A 119 10.34 13.50 -10.39
C ASP A 119 11.28 12.86 -9.36
N LEU A 120 12.49 13.42 -9.19
CA LEU A 120 13.50 12.84 -8.31
C LEU A 120 13.34 13.22 -6.84
N THR A 121 13.02 14.47 -6.53
CA THR A 121 12.96 14.96 -5.13
C THR A 121 11.56 15.35 -4.68
N GLY A 122 10.58 15.42 -5.60
CA GLY A 122 9.22 15.87 -5.26
C GLY A 122 9.09 17.38 -5.04
N LEU A 123 10.18 18.13 -5.14
CA LEU A 123 10.24 19.56 -4.83
C LEU A 123 10.49 20.39 -6.10
N PRO A 124 9.97 21.63 -6.18
CA PRO A 124 10.35 22.54 -7.25
C PRO A 124 11.82 22.98 -7.11
N PRO A 125 12.51 23.29 -8.23
CA PRO A 125 13.79 24.00 -8.16
C PRO A 125 13.56 25.46 -7.73
N SER A 126 14.57 26.09 -7.13
CA SER A 126 14.57 27.53 -6.87
C SER A 126 14.72 28.32 -8.19
N PRO A 127 14.26 29.58 -8.26
CA PRO A 127 14.50 30.45 -9.43
C PRO A 127 15.99 30.56 -9.81
N GLU A 128 16.87 30.61 -8.81
CA GLU A 128 18.32 30.70 -8.99
C GLU A 128 18.89 29.41 -9.59
N GLU A 129 18.41 28.24 -9.14
CA GLU A 129 18.81 26.95 -9.71
C GLU A 129 18.38 26.80 -11.17
N VAL A 130 17.16 27.26 -11.50
CA VAL A 130 16.66 27.28 -12.88
C VAL A 130 17.55 28.14 -13.76
N GLU A 131 17.87 29.35 -13.32
CA GLU A 131 18.69 30.28 -14.09
C GLU A 131 20.13 29.80 -14.25
N ALA A 132 20.71 29.23 -13.19
CA ALA A 132 22.04 28.62 -13.22
C ALA A 132 22.08 27.45 -14.22
N PHE A 133 21.09 26.55 -14.19
CA PHE A 133 21.02 25.44 -15.13
C PHE A 133 20.73 25.91 -16.56
N ASP A 134 19.87 26.91 -16.78
CA ASP A 134 19.57 27.43 -18.11
C ASP A 134 20.83 28.01 -18.81
N LYS A 135 21.70 28.67 -18.03
CA LYS A 135 22.95 29.27 -18.50
C LYS A 135 24.16 28.32 -18.52
N ASP A 136 24.04 27.12 -17.95
CA ASP A 136 25.14 26.17 -17.89
C ASP A 136 25.42 25.53 -19.26
N SER A 137 26.47 26.01 -19.92
CA SER A 137 26.90 25.59 -21.26
C SER A 137 27.82 24.36 -21.25
N ARG A 138 28.11 23.79 -20.08
CA ARG A 138 28.95 22.59 -20.01
C ARG A 138 28.26 21.40 -20.69
N PRO A 139 29.02 20.54 -21.39
CA PRO A 139 28.46 19.39 -22.08
C PRO A 139 27.82 18.36 -21.13
N ASP A 140 28.24 18.32 -19.86
CA ASP A 140 27.75 17.42 -18.81
C ASP A 140 26.75 18.09 -17.84
N ALA A 141 26.20 19.26 -18.19
CA ALA A 141 25.34 20.03 -17.30
C ALA A 141 24.10 19.24 -16.84
N TRP A 142 23.55 18.39 -17.70
CA TRP A 142 22.37 17.58 -17.38
C TRP A 142 22.71 16.46 -16.40
N GLU A 143 23.78 15.73 -16.67
CA GLU A 143 24.27 14.62 -15.86
C GLU A 143 24.60 15.12 -14.45
N ARG A 144 25.32 16.25 -14.34
CA ARG A 144 25.61 16.88 -13.05
C ARG A 144 24.37 17.29 -12.27
N LEU A 145 23.33 17.76 -12.95
CA LEU A 145 22.05 18.08 -12.31
C LEU A 145 21.42 16.80 -11.74
N ILE A 146 21.36 15.73 -12.53
CA ILE A 146 20.78 14.45 -12.11
C ILE A 146 21.56 13.86 -10.93
N GLU A 147 22.89 13.78 -11.00
CA GLU A 147 23.74 13.30 -9.89
C GLU A 147 23.49 14.08 -8.60
N ARG A 148 23.38 15.41 -8.68
CA ARG A 148 23.06 16.24 -7.52
C ARG A 148 21.68 15.94 -6.94
N LEU A 149 20.68 15.68 -7.79
CA LEU A 149 19.32 15.37 -7.35
C LEU A 149 19.23 13.97 -6.74
N LEU A 150 19.92 12.99 -7.30
CA LEU A 150 20.01 11.64 -6.74
C LEU A 150 20.77 11.60 -5.41
N ALA A 151 21.80 12.44 -5.25
CA ALA A 151 22.54 12.59 -3.99
C ALA A 151 21.78 13.38 -2.91
N SER A 152 20.62 13.97 -3.24
CA SER A 152 19.81 14.72 -2.28
C SER A 152 19.08 13.77 -1.33
N PRO A 153 19.01 14.06 0.00
CA PRO A 153 18.23 13.23 0.93
C PRO A 153 16.74 13.16 0.55
N HIS A 154 16.22 14.18 -0.14
CA HIS A 154 14.85 14.23 -0.62
C HIS A 154 14.55 13.19 -1.71
N TYR A 155 15.56 12.60 -2.36
CA TYR A 155 15.36 11.52 -3.32
C TYR A 155 14.72 10.30 -2.64
N GLY A 156 15.34 9.81 -1.57
CA GLY A 156 14.81 8.69 -0.78
C GLY A 156 13.47 9.00 -0.11
N GLU A 157 13.21 10.25 0.28
CA GLU A 157 11.91 10.67 0.81
C GLU A 157 10.81 10.57 -0.26
N LYS A 158 11.08 11.07 -1.46
CA LYS A 158 10.15 11.04 -2.60
C LYS A 158 9.89 9.61 -3.08
N TRP A 159 10.95 8.85 -3.31
CA TRP A 159 10.85 7.49 -3.83
C TRP A 159 10.38 6.50 -2.76
N GLY A 160 10.74 6.74 -1.50
CA GLY A 160 10.30 5.94 -0.37
C GLY A 160 8.79 5.90 -0.25
N ARG A 161 8.08 7.01 -0.54
CA ARG A 161 6.62 7.04 -0.56
C ARG A 161 6.01 5.98 -1.48
N HIS A 162 6.59 5.78 -2.68
CA HIS A 162 6.08 4.77 -3.62
C HIS A 162 6.21 3.35 -3.05
N TRP A 163 7.32 3.06 -2.37
CA TRP A 163 7.50 1.77 -1.71
C TRP A 163 6.57 1.62 -0.50
N LEU A 164 6.47 2.65 0.33
CA LEU A 164 5.65 2.66 1.55
C LEU A 164 4.16 2.47 1.25
N ASP A 165 3.67 3.04 0.15
CA ASP A 165 2.31 2.82 -0.35
C ASP A 165 2.10 1.32 -0.69
N LEU A 166 3.07 0.67 -1.35
CA LEU A 166 2.97 -0.74 -1.75
C LEU A 166 2.92 -1.69 -0.55
N VAL A 167 3.72 -1.44 0.49
CA VAL A 167 3.79 -2.30 1.68
C VAL A 167 2.76 -1.94 2.75
N ARG A 168 1.82 -1.04 2.43
CA ARG A 168 0.73 -0.59 3.33
C ARG A 168 1.27 0.00 4.63
N PHE A 169 2.28 0.85 4.50
CA PHE A 169 2.85 1.54 5.64
C PHE A 169 1.82 2.49 6.27
N ALA A 170 1.59 2.33 7.57
CA ALA A 170 0.88 3.29 8.39
C ALA A 170 1.49 3.30 9.80
N GLU A 171 1.48 4.47 10.45
CA GLU A 171 1.88 4.61 11.85
C GLU A 171 0.72 4.34 12.82
N SER A 172 -0.43 3.90 12.29
CA SER A 172 -1.63 3.54 13.05
C SER A 172 -2.17 2.18 12.61
N ASN A 173 -3.09 1.63 13.40
CA ASN A 173 -3.68 0.31 13.19
C ASN A 173 -4.55 0.23 11.94
N SER A 174 -5.00 1.36 11.41
CA SER A 174 -5.86 1.43 10.22
C SER A 174 -7.11 0.56 10.37
N TYR A 175 -7.65 0.51 11.60
CA TYR A 175 -8.82 -0.27 11.99
C TYR A 175 -9.65 0.48 13.05
N GLU A 176 -10.72 -0.11 13.57
CA GLU A 176 -11.76 0.59 14.36
C GLU A 176 -11.27 1.54 15.47
N ARG A 177 -10.33 1.10 16.33
CA ARG A 177 -9.75 1.94 17.40
C ARG A 177 -8.65 2.89 16.89
N ASP A 178 -8.11 2.59 15.72
CA ASP A 178 -6.99 3.26 15.04
C ASP A 178 -5.85 3.70 15.97
N GLY A 179 -5.42 2.79 16.86
CA GLY A 179 -4.31 3.04 17.77
C GLY A 179 -2.98 3.24 17.03
N THR A 180 -2.02 3.94 17.65
CA THR A 180 -0.68 4.10 17.07
C THR A 180 0.06 2.75 17.03
N LYS A 181 0.79 2.47 15.95
CA LYS A 181 1.79 1.39 15.86
C LYS A 181 3.15 1.90 16.34
N PRO A 182 3.59 1.56 17.58
CA PRO A 182 4.85 2.07 18.09
C PRO A 182 6.02 1.66 17.19
N ASN A 183 6.96 2.57 16.99
CA ASN A 183 8.19 2.35 16.22
C ASN A 183 8.03 2.09 14.71
N ALA A 184 6.81 2.15 14.14
CA ALA A 184 6.60 1.96 12.70
C ALA A 184 7.47 2.91 11.85
N TRP A 185 7.67 4.16 12.28
CA TRP A 185 8.58 5.13 11.65
C TRP A 185 9.97 4.60 11.34
N ARG A 186 10.50 3.63 12.11
CA ARG A 186 11.83 3.05 11.86
C ARG A 186 11.88 2.34 10.50
N TYR A 187 10.80 1.67 10.13
CA TYR A 187 10.66 1.02 8.82
C TYR A 187 10.66 2.07 7.69
N ARG A 188 9.87 3.15 7.84
CA ARG A 188 9.88 4.28 6.90
C ARG A 188 11.29 4.84 6.71
N ASP A 189 11.97 5.11 7.81
CA ASP A 189 13.31 5.69 7.77
C ASP A 189 14.34 4.71 7.18
N TYR A 190 14.18 3.39 7.41
CA TYR A 190 14.98 2.36 6.74
C TYR A 190 14.78 2.39 5.22
N VAL A 191 13.54 2.47 4.73
CA VAL A 191 13.25 2.55 3.28
C VAL A 191 13.90 3.78 2.66
N ILE A 192 13.74 4.95 3.31
CA ILE A 192 14.34 6.22 2.86
C ILE A 192 15.86 6.11 2.81
N ARG A 193 16.50 5.58 3.86
CA ARG A 193 17.95 5.38 3.91
C ARG A 193 18.43 4.41 2.83
N SER A 194 17.72 3.30 2.64
CA SER A 194 18.08 2.27 1.66
C SER A 194 18.11 2.84 0.24
N LEU A 195 17.11 3.66 -0.12
CA LEU A 195 17.05 4.32 -1.42
C LEU A 195 18.16 5.37 -1.59
N ASN A 196 18.42 6.19 -0.58
CA ASN A 196 19.49 7.20 -0.63
C ASN A 196 20.90 6.57 -0.65
N ALA A 197 21.06 5.39 -0.08
CA ALA A 197 22.32 4.65 -0.06
C ALA A 197 22.53 3.76 -1.30
N ASP A 198 21.57 3.76 -2.25
CA ASP A 198 21.57 2.88 -3.42
C ASP A 198 21.75 1.39 -3.03
N LEU A 199 21.01 0.95 -2.01
CA LEU A 199 21.06 -0.44 -1.55
C LEU A 199 20.63 -1.37 -2.70
N PRO A 200 21.42 -2.41 -3.04
CA PRO A 200 21.06 -3.33 -4.11
C PRO A 200 19.66 -3.91 -3.90
N TYR A 201 18.83 -3.87 -4.94
CA TYR A 201 17.42 -4.26 -4.85
C TYR A 201 17.23 -5.68 -4.31
N ASP A 202 18.10 -6.62 -4.72
CA ASP A 202 18.08 -8.01 -4.25
C ASP A 202 18.39 -8.13 -2.75
N ARG A 203 19.19 -7.21 -2.18
CA ARG A 203 19.43 -7.11 -0.75
C ARG A 203 18.24 -6.47 -0.05
N PHE A 204 17.73 -5.36 -0.59
CA PHE A 204 16.58 -4.63 -0.07
C PHE A 204 15.33 -5.51 0.10
N ILE A 205 15.03 -6.38 -0.88
CA ILE A 205 13.90 -7.32 -0.76
C ILE A 205 14.16 -8.44 0.25
N ARG A 206 15.40 -8.95 0.32
CA ARG A 206 15.77 -10.04 1.25
C ARG A 206 15.73 -9.58 2.70
N GLU A 207 16.19 -8.36 2.98
CA GLU A 207 16.11 -7.78 4.32
C GLU A 207 14.67 -7.64 4.80
N GLN A 208 13.72 -7.33 3.91
CA GLN A 208 12.31 -7.20 4.29
C GLN A 208 11.61 -8.54 4.54
N LEU A 209 11.92 -9.56 3.73
CA LEU A 209 11.29 -10.86 3.84
C LEU A 209 11.94 -11.78 4.88
N ALA A 210 13.24 -11.62 5.14
CA ALA A 210 14.02 -12.56 5.95
C ALA A 210 15.22 -11.89 6.67
N GLY A 211 15.15 -10.60 6.96
CA GLY A 211 16.25 -9.87 7.59
C GLY A 211 16.62 -10.34 9.01
N ASP A 212 15.70 -11.00 9.71
CA ASP A 212 15.92 -11.69 10.99
C ASP A 212 16.75 -12.98 10.85
N GLU A 213 16.77 -13.56 9.65
CA GLU A 213 17.60 -14.72 9.28
C GLU A 213 18.95 -14.32 8.66
N LEU A 214 19.17 -13.02 8.39
CA LEU A 214 20.43 -12.53 7.85
C LEU A 214 21.47 -12.26 8.95
N PRO A 215 22.78 -12.39 8.65
CA PRO A 215 23.82 -12.00 9.60
C PRO A 215 23.65 -10.54 10.03
N ARG A 216 23.51 -10.33 11.35
CA ARG A 216 23.31 -9.01 11.95
C ARG A 216 24.63 -8.21 11.95
N GLN A 217 24.82 -7.40 10.91
CA GLN A 217 25.91 -6.41 10.83
C GLN A 217 25.50 -5.07 11.47
N ASN A 218 24.22 -4.76 11.38
CA ASN A 218 23.54 -3.63 12.01
C ASN A 218 22.06 -4.01 12.23
N ASP A 219 21.23 -3.06 12.66
CA ASP A 219 19.82 -3.32 12.96
C ASP A 219 18.88 -3.13 11.76
N ASP A 220 19.39 -2.69 10.59
CA ASP A 220 18.56 -2.40 9.42
C ASP A 220 17.82 -3.64 8.90
N PRO A 221 18.45 -4.84 8.74
CA PRO A 221 17.73 -6.05 8.37
C PRO A 221 16.59 -6.40 9.33
N LEU A 222 16.78 -6.21 10.63
CA LEU A 222 15.76 -6.48 11.63
C LEU A 222 14.62 -5.45 11.54
N ILE A 223 14.94 -4.17 11.35
CA ILE A 223 13.95 -3.13 11.09
C ILE A 223 13.16 -3.42 9.81
N ALA A 224 13.82 -3.92 8.77
CA ALA A 224 13.22 -4.27 7.49
C ALA A 224 12.21 -5.42 7.61
N THR A 225 12.46 -6.42 8.46
CA THR A 225 11.44 -7.46 8.78
C THR A 225 10.19 -6.92 9.47
N GLY A 226 10.22 -5.66 9.91
CA GLY A 226 9.03 -4.90 10.26
C GLY A 226 7.96 -4.87 9.15
N PHE A 227 8.28 -5.26 7.91
CA PHE A 227 7.30 -5.54 6.85
C PHE A 227 6.10 -6.37 7.33
N TYR A 228 6.34 -7.44 8.10
CA TYR A 228 5.27 -8.32 8.62
C TYR A 228 4.41 -7.69 9.71
N ARG A 229 4.74 -6.47 10.13
CA ARG A 229 4.03 -5.68 11.13
C ARG A 229 3.24 -4.53 10.47
N LEU A 230 3.38 -4.33 9.16
CA LEU A 230 2.61 -3.31 8.43
C LEU A 230 1.20 -3.80 8.10
N GLY A 231 0.37 -2.89 7.59
CA GLY A 231 -1.03 -3.17 7.28
C GLY A 231 -1.97 -3.07 8.49
N VAL A 232 -3.19 -3.54 8.27
CA VAL A 232 -4.29 -3.44 9.23
C VAL A 232 -4.02 -4.32 10.45
N TRP A 233 -4.29 -3.80 11.64
CA TRP A 233 -4.28 -4.59 12.88
C TRP A 233 -5.55 -4.34 13.69
N ASP A 234 -6.34 -5.40 13.85
CA ASP A 234 -7.43 -5.44 14.82
C ASP A 234 -6.87 -5.79 16.21
N ASP A 235 -6.93 -4.84 17.14
CA ASP A 235 -6.44 -4.98 18.50
C ASP A 235 -7.47 -5.62 19.46
N GLU A 236 -8.73 -5.75 19.05
CA GLU A 236 -9.78 -6.40 19.85
C GLU A 236 -10.68 -7.31 18.99
N PRO A 237 -10.10 -8.32 18.30
CA PRO A 237 -10.87 -9.17 17.40
C PRO A 237 -11.90 -9.99 18.15
N VAL A 238 -13.13 -9.97 17.63
CA VAL A 238 -14.24 -10.80 18.12
C VAL A 238 -13.92 -12.29 17.93
N ASP A 239 -13.41 -12.64 16.75
CA ASP A 239 -12.92 -13.98 16.42
C ASP A 239 -11.42 -13.92 16.10
N ARG A 240 -10.62 -14.45 17.04
CA ARG A 240 -9.15 -14.43 16.94
C ARG A 240 -8.62 -15.34 15.83
N GLU A 241 -9.32 -16.41 15.50
CA GLU A 241 -8.88 -17.34 14.46
C GLU A 241 -9.10 -16.71 13.08
N VAL A 242 -10.27 -16.12 12.85
CA VAL A 242 -10.56 -15.37 11.62
C VAL A 242 -9.57 -14.22 11.45
N ALA A 243 -9.39 -13.38 12.48
CA ALA A 243 -8.45 -12.26 12.42
C ALA A 243 -7.00 -12.70 12.12
N ARG A 244 -6.56 -13.84 12.67
CA ARG A 244 -5.25 -14.42 12.35
C ARG A 244 -5.14 -14.78 10.87
N TYR A 245 -6.14 -15.46 10.30
CA TYR A 245 -6.09 -15.86 8.90
C TYR A 245 -6.28 -14.71 7.93
N ASP A 246 -7.00 -13.65 8.32
CA ASP A 246 -7.09 -12.42 7.53
C ASP A 246 -5.75 -11.66 7.54
N ALA A 247 -5.04 -11.62 8.68
CA ALA A 247 -3.68 -11.05 8.72
C ALA A 247 -2.69 -11.86 7.85
N LEU A 248 -2.78 -13.19 7.86
CA LEU A 248 -1.94 -14.04 7.01
C LEU A 248 -2.27 -13.87 5.52
N ASP A 249 -3.56 -13.78 5.16
CA ASP A 249 -4.00 -13.48 3.80
C ASP A 249 -3.49 -12.11 3.33
N ASP A 250 -3.56 -11.10 4.19
CA ASP A 250 -3.02 -9.78 3.93
C ASP A 250 -1.50 -9.86 3.64
N ILE A 251 -0.72 -10.57 4.45
CA ILE A 251 0.72 -10.78 4.20
C ILE A 251 0.98 -11.51 2.88
N VAL A 252 0.25 -12.58 2.59
CA VAL A 252 0.39 -13.35 1.33
C VAL A 252 0.08 -12.49 0.12
N THR A 253 -1.02 -11.74 0.19
CA THR A 253 -1.49 -10.86 -0.89
C THR A 253 -0.45 -9.79 -1.22
N THR A 254 0.04 -9.06 -0.21
CA THR A 254 1.06 -8.04 -0.44
C THR A 254 2.39 -8.63 -0.83
N THR A 255 2.77 -9.79 -0.30
CA THR A 255 4.00 -10.45 -0.76
C THR A 255 3.91 -10.79 -2.25
N GLY A 256 2.79 -11.35 -2.70
CA GLY A 256 2.55 -11.65 -4.10
C GLY A 256 2.55 -10.41 -4.99
N GLN A 257 1.80 -9.37 -4.59
CA GLN A 257 1.65 -8.16 -5.40
C GLN A 257 2.93 -7.32 -5.47
N VAL A 258 3.61 -7.13 -4.33
CA VAL A 258 4.76 -6.22 -4.23
C VAL A 258 6.05 -6.87 -4.75
N PHE A 259 6.31 -8.13 -4.40
CA PHE A 259 7.59 -8.77 -4.72
C PHE A 259 7.53 -9.66 -5.96
N LEU A 260 6.38 -10.23 -6.28
CA LEU A 260 6.22 -11.11 -7.44
C LEU A 260 5.45 -10.44 -8.60
N GLY A 261 4.75 -9.34 -8.35
CA GLY A 261 3.86 -8.72 -9.33
C GLY A 261 2.64 -9.59 -9.67
N LEU A 262 2.20 -10.46 -8.74
CA LEU A 262 1.12 -11.43 -8.94
C LEU A 262 -0.01 -11.26 -7.92
N THR A 263 -1.25 -11.29 -8.39
CA THR A 263 -2.47 -11.23 -7.56
C THR A 263 -2.84 -12.62 -7.03
N VAL A 264 -2.07 -13.13 -6.08
CA VAL A 264 -2.26 -14.48 -5.52
C VAL A 264 -3.59 -14.64 -4.74
N ASP A 265 -4.20 -13.53 -4.31
CA ASP A 265 -5.38 -13.46 -3.44
C ASP A 265 -6.62 -14.18 -4.00
N CYS A 266 -6.84 -14.12 -5.32
CA CYS A 266 -7.93 -14.85 -5.96
C CYS A 266 -7.83 -16.37 -5.76
N ALA A 267 -6.61 -16.88 -5.51
CA ALA A 267 -6.37 -18.29 -5.26
C ALA A 267 -6.80 -18.74 -3.85
N ARG A 268 -7.20 -17.83 -2.95
CA ARG A 268 -7.68 -18.13 -1.59
C ARG A 268 -8.89 -19.07 -1.61
N CYS A 269 -9.89 -18.75 -2.40
CA CYS A 269 -11.19 -19.44 -2.39
C CYS A 269 -11.37 -20.46 -3.52
N HIS A 270 -10.64 -20.29 -4.63
CA HIS A 270 -10.69 -21.17 -5.80
C HIS A 270 -9.35 -21.10 -6.54
N ASN A 271 -9.09 -21.94 -7.54
CA ASN A 271 -7.87 -21.77 -8.36
C ASN A 271 -7.91 -20.42 -9.09
N HIS A 272 -6.77 -19.76 -9.23
CA HIS A 272 -6.70 -18.43 -9.80
C HIS A 272 -7.34 -18.36 -11.20
N LYS A 273 -8.03 -17.24 -11.50
CA LYS A 273 -8.91 -17.13 -12.67
C LYS A 273 -8.15 -17.17 -14.01
N ILE A 274 -6.97 -16.57 -14.05
CA ILE A 274 -6.19 -16.38 -15.28
C ILE A 274 -4.74 -16.87 -15.16
N ASP A 275 -4.08 -16.56 -14.05
CA ASP A 275 -2.73 -17.06 -13.78
C ASP A 275 -2.70 -18.54 -13.36
N PRO A 276 -1.62 -19.26 -13.65
CA PRO A 276 -1.45 -20.68 -13.32
C PRO A 276 -1.11 -20.89 -11.84
N ILE A 277 -1.96 -20.40 -10.94
CA ILE A 277 -1.82 -20.53 -9.49
C ILE A 277 -2.99 -21.34 -8.95
N GLY A 278 -2.69 -22.54 -8.42
CA GLY A 278 -3.69 -23.38 -7.79
C GLY A 278 -4.03 -22.90 -6.39
N GLN A 279 -5.26 -23.18 -5.91
CA GLN A 279 -5.63 -22.90 -4.52
C GLN A 279 -4.69 -23.60 -3.53
N ARG A 280 -4.23 -24.81 -3.88
CA ARG A 280 -3.24 -25.53 -3.09
C ARG A 280 -1.93 -24.76 -2.96
N ASP A 281 -1.50 -24.05 -4.00
CA ASP A 281 -0.26 -23.28 -3.99
C ASP A 281 -0.39 -22.00 -3.16
N TYR A 282 -1.59 -21.38 -3.15
CA TYR A 282 -1.90 -20.31 -2.20
C TYR A 282 -1.71 -20.75 -0.75
N TYR A 283 -2.30 -21.89 -0.34
CA TYR A 283 -2.16 -22.35 1.04
C TYR A 283 -0.74 -22.87 1.36
N ARG A 284 0.02 -23.34 0.37
CA ARG A 284 1.46 -23.61 0.53
C ARG A 284 2.23 -22.31 0.77
N LEU A 285 1.94 -21.25 0.04
CA LEU A 285 2.55 -19.94 0.26
C LEU A 285 2.21 -19.39 1.66
N LEU A 286 0.94 -19.45 2.05
CA LEU A 286 0.48 -19.07 3.39
C LEU A 286 1.23 -19.82 4.51
N SER A 287 1.57 -21.08 4.29
CA SER A 287 2.27 -21.90 5.29
C SER A 287 3.66 -21.35 5.67
N PHE A 288 4.35 -20.63 4.80
CA PHE A 288 5.62 -19.97 5.13
C PHE A 288 5.44 -18.88 6.20
N PHE A 289 4.30 -18.20 6.19
CA PHE A 289 4.00 -17.08 7.09
C PHE A 289 3.26 -17.52 8.36
N HIS A 290 2.85 -18.78 8.45
CA HIS A 290 2.00 -19.26 9.54
C HIS A 290 2.64 -19.10 10.93
N ASN A 291 3.97 -19.06 11.01
CA ASN A 291 4.72 -18.94 12.27
C ASN A 291 5.07 -17.49 12.66
N ILE A 292 4.56 -16.48 11.94
CA ILE A 292 4.73 -15.08 12.34
C ILE A 292 4.04 -14.84 13.68
N ALA A 293 4.77 -14.24 14.63
CA ALA A 293 4.23 -13.92 15.93
C ALA A 293 3.22 -12.76 15.81
N PRO A 294 1.98 -12.90 16.31
CA PRO A 294 1.00 -11.82 16.24
C PRO A 294 1.43 -10.62 17.09
N TYR A 295 0.76 -9.50 16.88
CA TYR A 295 0.84 -8.39 17.82
C TYR A 295 0.31 -8.81 19.20
N LYS A 296 0.93 -8.30 20.28
CA LYS A 296 0.43 -8.46 21.65
C LYS A 296 -0.38 -7.22 22.03
N ASN A 297 -1.58 -7.43 22.55
CA ASN A 297 -2.40 -6.35 23.07
C ASN A 297 -1.79 -5.78 24.36
N GLY A 298 -1.72 -4.46 24.49
CA GLY A 298 -1.38 -3.78 25.74
C GLY A 298 0.12 -3.73 26.11
N GLY A 299 1.04 -3.92 25.16
CA GLY A 299 2.47 -3.76 25.43
C GLY A 299 3.33 -3.80 24.17
N PRO A 300 4.64 -3.56 24.29
CA PRO A 300 5.56 -3.73 23.17
C PRO A 300 5.47 -5.17 22.66
N SER A 301 5.15 -5.32 21.38
CA SER A 301 5.19 -6.61 20.69
C SER A 301 6.66 -6.92 20.46
N ASP A 302 7.20 -7.87 21.24
CA ASP A 302 8.53 -8.45 21.11
C ASP A 302 9.60 -7.42 20.68
N GLU A 303 10.00 -6.55 21.60
CA GLU A 303 11.16 -5.69 21.41
C GLU A 303 12.38 -6.59 21.20
N ALA A 304 12.83 -6.72 19.96
CA ALA A 304 14.18 -7.21 19.73
C ALA A 304 15.14 -6.26 20.48
N GLU A 305 16.17 -6.81 21.12
CA GLU A 305 17.20 -5.98 21.74
C GLU A 305 17.96 -5.24 20.63
N ILE A 306 17.51 -4.02 20.34
CA ILE A 306 18.17 -3.09 19.41
C ILE A 306 19.43 -2.49 20.07
N PHE A 307 19.50 -2.49 21.40
CA PHE A 307 20.64 -1.97 22.14
C PHE A 307 21.65 -3.08 22.43
N ALA A 308 22.93 -2.85 22.12
CA ALA A 308 24.00 -3.80 22.41
C ALA A 308 24.31 -3.92 23.92
N GLY A 309 23.83 -2.97 24.74
CA GLY A 309 23.91 -3.04 26.19
C GLY A 309 23.11 -1.95 26.93
N ILE A 310 23.13 -2.02 28.27
CA ILE A 310 22.44 -1.08 29.16
C ILE A 310 22.90 0.36 28.95
N ALA A 311 24.20 0.58 28.71
CA ALA A 311 24.77 1.90 28.48
C ALA A 311 24.24 2.58 27.20
N ASP A 312 24.07 1.81 26.12
CA ASP A 312 23.50 2.32 24.86
C ASP A 312 22.02 2.68 25.05
N LYS A 313 21.28 1.84 25.79
CA LYS A 313 19.89 2.11 26.15
C LYS A 313 19.76 3.38 26.99
N GLN A 314 20.64 3.60 27.97
CA GLN A 314 20.65 4.82 28.80
C GLN A 314 20.97 6.05 27.95
N THR A 315 22.00 5.99 27.11
CA THR A 315 22.38 7.07 26.20
C THR A 315 21.22 7.44 25.27
N TYR A 316 20.51 6.45 24.75
CA TYR A 316 19.30 6.65 23.95
C TYR A 316 18.18 7.33 24.76
N GLN A 317 17.89 6.85 25.97
CA GLN A 317 16.86 7.41 26.84
C GLN A 317 17.14 8.87 27.22
N GLU A 318 18.40 9.21 27.52
CA GLU A 318 18.83 10.58 27.79
C GLU A 318 18.62 11.49 26.58
N ARG A 319 18.97 11.00 25.39
CA ARG A 319 18.77 11.72 24.13
C ARG A 319 17.28 11.93 23.82
N VAL A 320 16.44 10.92 24.04
CA VAL A 320 14.97 11.03 23.90
C VAL A 320 14.44 12.08 24.85
N ALA A 321 14.81 12.02 26.14
CA ALA A 321 14.37 13.00 27.12
C ALA A 321 14.81 14.43 26.76
N ALA A 322 16.01 14.60 26.19
CA ALA A 322 16.48 15.89 25.70
C ALA A 322 15.65 16.41 24.52
N LEU A 323 15.34 15.55 23.55
CA LEU A 323 14.50 15.90 22.40
C LEU A 323 13.05 16.19 22.82
N GLU A 324 12.51 15.46 23.79
CA GLU A 324 11.17 15.73 24.34
C GLU A 324 11.10 17.10 25.03
N ARG A 325 12.14 17.49 25.77
CA ARG A 325 12.26 18.85 26.32
C ARG A 325 12.27 19.90 25.20
N GLN A 326 13.10 19.72 24.18
CA GLN A 326 13.15 20.64 23.03
C GLN A 326 11.81 20.72 22.30
N ARG A 327 11.11 19.58 22.11
CA ARG A 327 9.78 19.54 21.51
C ARG A 327 8.78 20.32 22.35
N SER A 328 8.79 20.13 23.66
CA SER A 328 7.90 20.84 24.58
C SER A 328 8.15 22.36 24.56
N GLU A 329 9.42 22.79 24.54
CA GLU A 329 9.80 24.20 24.43
C GLU A 329 9.37 24.81 23.09
N ALA A 330 9.60 24.08 21.99
CA ALA A 330 9.16 24.51 20.65
C ALA A 330 7.63 24.62 20.58
N ALA A 331 6.89 23.64 21.10
CA ALA A 331 5.44 23.68 21.17
C ALA A 331 4.93 24.87 22.01
N GLY A 332 5.61 25.19 23.11
CA GLY A 332 5.32 26.39 23.91
C GLY A 332 5.48 27.67 23.10
N ARG A 333 6.58 27.82 22.35
CA ARG A 333 6.82 28.98 21.47
C ARG A 333 5.79 29.09 20.35
N VAL A 334 5.39 27.97 19.75
CA VAL A 334 4.33 27.95 18.73
C VAL A 334 3.03 28.45 19.33
N LYS A 335 2.63 27.95 20.50
CA LYS A 335 1.41 28.38 21.18
C LYS A 335 1.41 29.87 21.54
N GLU A 336 2.56 30.39 21.98
CA GLU A 336 2.74 31.82 22.25
C GLU A 336 2.56 32.65 20.97
N PHE A 337 3.18 32.21 19.88
CA PHE A 337 3.07 32.86 18.57
C PHE A 337 1.63 32.83 18.03
N GLU A 338 0.95 31.68 18.10
CA GLU A 338 -0.46 31.53 17.75
C GLU A 338 -1.34 32.51 18.55
N SER A 339 -1.14 32.56 19.88
CA SER A 339 -1.88 33.48 20.75
C SER A 339 -1.67 34.94 20.37
N ARG A 340 -0.44 35.33 19.97
CA ARG A 340 -0.15 36.68 19.49
C ARG A 340 -0.86 36.99 18.17
N ILE A 341 -0.86 36.06 17.21
CA ILE A 341 -1.58 36.22 15.94
C ILE A 341 -3.08 36.36 16.19
N GLU A 342 -3.66 35.51 17.05
CA GLU A 342 -5.08 35.58 17.39
C GLU A 342 -5.45 36.95 17.99
N MET A 343 -4.61 37.48 18.89
CA MET A 343 -4.80 38.81 19.47
C MET A 343 -4.70 39.93 18.44
N GLU A 344 -3.75 39.87 17.50
CA GLU A 344 -3.59 40.85 16.43
C GLU A 344 -4.79 40.83 15.48
N LEU A 345 -5.21 39.65 15.04
CA LEU A 345 -6.40 39.48 14.19
C LEU A 345 -7.67 39.98 14.88
N ALA A 346 -7.83 39.72 16.18
CA ALA A 346 -8.97 40.22 16.96
C ALA A 346 -8.97 41.76 17.06
N ARG A 347 -7.80 42.39 17.24
CA ARG A 347 -7.65 43.85 17.25
C ARG A 347 -7.96 44.48 15.89
N GLU A 348 -7.47 43.88 14.80
CA GLU A 348 -7.79 44.34 13.44
C GLU A 348 -9.29 44.24 13.15
N ALA A 349 -9.93 43.13 13.50
CA ALA A 349 -11.38 42.95 13.34
C ALA A 349 -12.18 44.00 14.13
N ALA A 350 -11.78 44.30 15.37
CA ALA A 350 -12.42 45.32 16.20
C ALA A 350 -12.26 46.74 15.60
N SER A 351 -11.08 47.06 15.05
CA SER A 351 -10.81 48.35 14.42
C SER A 351 -11.65 48.57 13.15
N ARG A 352 -11.83 47.53 12.32
CA ARG A 352 -12.68 47.57 11.12
C ARG A 352 -14.18 47.66 11.46
N GLY A 353 -14.64 46.98 12.51
CA GLY A 353 -16.02 47.09 12.99
C GLY A 353 -16.34 48.43 13.67
N GLY A 354 -15.35 49.07 14.29
CA GLY A 354 -15.48 50.40 14.88
C GLY A 354 -15.57 51.52 13.84
N ALA A 355 -14.78 51.43 12.75
CA ALA A 355 -14.83 52.38 11.64
C ALA A 355 -16.19 52.37 10.92
N ALA A 356 -16.77 51.19 10.68
CA ALA A 356 -18.09 51.06 10.05
C ALA A 356 -19.26 51.59 10.89
N LYS A 357 -19.10 51.72 12.21
CA LYS A 357 -20.10 52.32 13.11
C LYS A 357 -19.94 53.83 13.32
N ALA A 358 -18.81 54.40 12.92
CA ALA A 358 -18.57 55.84 13.00
C ALA A 358 -19.00 56.61 11.73
N GLU A 359 -19.25 55.89 10.63
CA GLU A 359 -19.75 56.44 9.36
C GLU A 359 -21.28 56.30 9.17
N ALA A 360 -21.99 55.75 10.16
CA ALA A 360 -23.46 55.66 10.20
C ALA A 360 -24.00 56.51 11.36
#